data_AF-A0A2S5B3P3-F1
#
_entry.id   AF-A0A2S5B3P3-F1
#
_cell.length_a   1.000
_cell.length_b   1.000
_cell.length_c   1.000
_cell.angle_alpha   90.00
_cell.angle_beta   90.00
_cell.angle_gamma   90.00
#
_symmetry.space_group_name_H-M   'P 1'
#
loop_
_entity.id
_entity.type
_entity.pdbx_description
1 polymer ?
#
loop_
_entity_poly.entity_id
_entity_poly.type
_entity_poly.pdbx_seq_one_letter_code
_entity_poly.pdbx_strand_id
1 'polypeptide(L)'
;MADAPEGTLPVPPTTAAQLTAAEKYQLVTQNLAEVLGGDQLKAILDERDLIAYWGTAPTGRPHLGYFVPLAKLADFLTASVEVKVLLADVHAFLDNLKAPIELVEARVDYYRRLITAVFRSLNLPLDKVKFVVGSSYQYTANYNLDKYKLTSITSEHDARKAGAEVVKQVSSPLLSGLLYPLLQALDEEYLGVDFQFGGVDQRKIFTYAEQYLPKIGYTKRSHLMNLMVPGLSGGKMSSSDPNSKIDFLDPPAVVKSKIQKAVCAPGEVEGNGVLAFIRHVVVPLGELFRGQGRASVRAWVGEGAPADAVFTVEGNPKFGGETHHFRSVDELEDAYAQNAVHPGDLKSACIAAINALLAPIQAEFNGSAEFQEAERRAYPPEVKPAAKKKEKKYTPKPEHLMTPEEKARQAEKDAAFAAKKQPKQGGLNETEQLREAVVDTLSQ
;
A
#
# COMPACT_ATOMS: atom_id res chain seq x y z
N MET A 1 -1.85 11.65 -41.39
CA MET A 1 -0.93 12.17 -40.37
C MET A 1 -1.60 13.39 -39.77
N ALA A 2 -2.11 13.27 -38.54
CA ALA A 2 -2.62 14.38 -37.75
C ALA A 2 -2.36 14.02 -36.28
N ASP A 3 -1.71 14.93 -35.58
CA ASP A 3 -1.08 14.78 -34.28
C ASP A 3 -2.06 14.38 -33.17
N ALA A 4 -1.66 13.40 -32.37
CA ALA A 4 -2.29 13.12 -31.08
C ALA A 4 -1.76 14.13 -30.04
N PRO A 5 -2.62 14.71 -29.18
CA PRO A 5 -2.20 15.70 -28.19
C PRO A 5 -1.36 15.05 -27.07
N GLU A 6 -0.40 15.82 -26.56
CA GLU A 6 0.35 15.53 -25.34
C GLU A 6 -0.59 15.08 -24.22
N GLY A 7 -0.27 13.93 -23.61
CA GLY A 7 -1.02 13.37 -22.48
C GLY A 7 -1.92 12.16 -22.79
N THR A 8 -1.91 11.64 -24.03
CA THR A 8 -2.61 10.38 -24.34
C THR A 8 -1.60 9.23 -24.45
N LEU A 9 -1.66 8.30 -23.49
CA LEU A 9 -0.88 7.06 -23.56
C LEU A 9 -1.41 6.19 -24.70
N PRO A 10 -0.51 5.50 -25.45
CA PRO A 10 -0.88 4.74 -26.63
C PRO A 10 -1.85 3.59 -26.28
N VAL A 11 -2.89 3.42 -27.09
CA VAL A 11 -3.88 2.33 -26.99
C VAL A 11 -3.18 0.96 -27.05
N PRO A 12 -3.55 -0.03 -26.21
CA PRO A 12 -2.91 -1.35 -26.25
C PRO A 12 -3.04 -2.00 -27.63
N PRO A 13 -2.02 -2.78 -28.07
CA PRO A 13 -2.08 -3.46 -29.36
C PRO A 13 -3.29 -4.41 -29.41
N THR A 14 -4.03 -4.34 -30.51
CA THR A 14 -5.33 -5.02 -30.74
C THR A 14 -5.25 -6.55 -30.76
N THR A 15 -4.04 -7.11 -30.77
CA THR A 15 -3.78 -8.55 -30.81
C THR A 15 -2.77 -8.91 -29.75
N ALA A 16 -3.25 -9.21 -28.53
CA ALA A 16 -2.47 -9.99 -27.59
C ALA A 16 -2.26 -11.39 -28.19
N ALA A 17 -1.01 -11.87 -28.24
CA ALA A 17 -0.73 -13.23 -28.65
C ALA A 17 -1.54 -14.22 -27.79
N GLN A 18 -2.15 -15.24 -28.41
CA GLN A 18 -2.83 -16.29 -27.67
C GLN A 18 -1.79 -17.13 -26.94
N LEU A 19 -1.58 -16.84 -25.65
CA LEU A 19 -0.72 -17.64 -24.77
C LEU A 19 -1.34 -19.01 -24.52
N THR A 20 -0.52 -20.05 -24.59
CA THR A 20 -0.85 -21.41 -24.16
C THR A 20 -1.07 -21.48 -22.65
N ALA A 21 -1.70 -22.55 -22.16
CA ALA A 21 -1.86 -22.79 -20.72
C ALA A 21 -0.51 -22.79 -19.97
N ALA A 22 0.54 -23.37 -20.57
CA ALA A 22 1.88 -23.40 -19.99
C ALA A 22 2.51 -22.01 -19.91
N GLU A 23 2.41 -21.20 -20.97
CA GLU A 23 2.91 -19.82 -20.98
C GLU A 23 2.15 -18.93 -19.99
N LYS A 24 0.83 -19.09 -19.90
CA LYS A 24 0.01 -18.41 -18.88
C LYS A 24 0.45 -18.78 -17.48
N TYR A 25 0.65 -20.06 -17.20
CA TYR A 25 1.12 -20.52 -15.88
C TYR A 25 2.49 -19.93 -15.53
N GLN A 26 3.43 -19.94 -16.49
CA GLN A 26 4.76 -19.35 -16.29
C GLN A 26 4.66 -17.85 -16.00
N LEU A 27 3.88 -17.11 -16.79
CA LEU A 27 3.68 -15.68 -16.61
C LEU A 27 2.99 -15.36 -15.28
N VAL A 28 2.02 -16.16 -14.85
CA VAL A 28 1.35 -16.01 -13.56
C VAL A 28 2.31 -16.30 -12.39
N THR A 29 3.24 -17.25 -12.53
CA THR A 29 4.08 -17.72 -11.42
C THR A 29 5.49 -17.14 -11.37
N GLN A 30 5.97 -16.49 -12.43
CA GLN A 30 7.30 -15.85 -12.45
C GLN A 30 7.41 -14.72 -11.43
N ASN A 31 8.65 -14.50 -10.94
CA ASN A 31 9.03 -13.42 -10.02
C ASN A 31 8.26 -13.43 -8.68
N LEU A 32 7.67 -14.57 -8.31
CA LEU A 32 7.07 -14.81 -7.00
C LEU A 32 8.07 -15.48 -6.06
N ALA A 33 7.94 -15.20 -4.77
CA ALA A 33 8.72 -15.85 -3.73
C ALA A 33 8.22 -17.29 -3.48
N GLU A 34 6.90 -17.48 -3.54
CA GLU A 34 6.28 -18.77 -3.24
C GLU A 34 4.92 -18.89 -3.96
N VAL A 35 4.60 -20.12 -4.38
CA VAL A 35 3.32 -20.49 -4.99
C VAL A 35 2.77 -21.72 -4.27
N LEU A 36 1.59 -21.59 -3.68
CA LEU A 36 0.82 -22.70 -3.10
C LEU A 36 -0.32 -23.06 -4.04
N GLY A 37 -0.54 -24.36 -4.26
CA GLY A 37 -1.63 -24.84 -5.14
C GLY A 37 -1.32 -24.81 -6.64
N GLY A 38 -0.05 -24.79 -7.06
CA GLY A 38 0.33 -24.72 -8.48
C GLY A 38 -0.35 -25.75 -9.39
N ASP A 39 -0.58 -26.98 -8.94
CA ASP A 39 -1.26 -28.01 -9.74
C ASP A 39 -2.76 -27.72 -9.94
N GLN A 40 -3.42 -27.08 -8.97
CA GLN A 40 -4.81 -26.61 -9.12
C GLN A 40 -4.90 -25.54 -10.20
N LEU A 41 -3.94 -24.61 -10.25
CA LEU A 41 -3.88 -23.57 -11.29
C LEU A 41 -3.70 -24.17 -12.68
N LYS A 42 -2.81 -25.16 -12.83
CA LYS A 42 -2.60 -25.86 -14.10
C LYS A 42 -3.88 -26.55 -14.57
N ALA A 43 -4.54 -27.30 -13.68
CA ALA A 43 -5.79 -27.97 -14.00
C ALA A 43 -6.89 -26.99 -14.45
N ILE A 44 -7.00 -25.82 -13.82
CA ILE A 44 -7.97 -24.81 -14.23
C ILE A 44 -7.59 -24.21 -15.60
N LEU A 45 -6.30 -23.95 -15.83
CA LEU A 45 -5.79 -23.41 -17.10
C LEU A 45 -5.99 -24.34 -18.30
N ASP A 46 -6.13 -25.64 -18.08
CA ASP A 46 -6.51 -26.61 -19.12
C ASP A 46 -7.97 -26.46 -19.56
N GLU A 47 -8.82 -25.82 -18.74
CA GLU A 47 -10.26 -25.68 -18.97
C GLU A 47 -10.69 -24.23 -19.30
N ARG A 48 -10.12 -23.22 -18.61
CA ARG A 48 -10.49 -21.80 -18.74
C ARG A 48 -9.42 -20.85 -18.21
N ASP A 49 -9.63 -19.55 -18.42
CA ASP A 49 -8.82 -18.50 -17.76
C ASP A 49 -9.06 -18.46 -16.24
N LEU A 50 -8.02 -18.05 -15.50
CA LEU A 50 -8.04 -17.93 -14.04
C LEU A 50 -8.75 -16.64 -13.58
N ILE A 51 -9.25 -16.66 -12.34
CA ILE A 51 -9.81 -15.51 -11.63
C ILE A 51 -9.00 -15.30 -10.35
N ALA A 52 -8.41 -14.13 -10.21
CA ALA A 52 -7.59 -13.73 -9.06
C ALA A 52 -8.31 -12.67 -8.22
N TYR A 53 -7.95 -12.57 -6.94
CA TYR A 53 -8.04 -11.27 -6.27
C TYR A 53 -6.75 -10.84 -5.58
N TRP A 54 -6.63 -9.53 -5.48
CA TRP A 54 -5.64 -8.85 -4.64
C TRP A 54 -6.37 -7.87 -3.74
N GLY A 55 -6.14 -7.98 -2.43
CA GLY A 55 -6.75 -7.13 -1.42
C GLY A 55 -5.82 -6.00 -0.99
N THR A 56 -6.36 -4.79 -0.89
CA THR A 56 -5.67 -3.63 -0.34
C THR A 56 -6.56 -2.89 0.66
N ALA A 57 -6.07 -2.69 1.88
CA ALA A 57 -6.80 -1.99 2.92
C ALA A 57 -6.60 -0.46 2.79
N PRO A 58 -7.65 0.34 2.54
CA PRO A 58 -7.54 1.80 2.38
C PRO A 58 -7.17 2.51 3.68
N THR A 59 -5.88 2.51 4.01
CA THR A 59 -5.33 3.07 5.25
C THR A 59 -4.43 4.27 4.95
N GLY A 60 -3.11 4.15 5.12
CA GLY A 60 -2.17 5.20 4.78
C GLY A 60 -2.12 5.50 3.28
N ARG A 61 -1.47 6.60 2.89
CA ARG A 61 -1.23 6.91 1.47
C ARG A 61 -0.37 5.81 0.81
N PRO A 62 -0.81 5.21 -0.30
CA PRO A 62 0.02 4.31 -1.11
C PRO A 62 1.35 4.95 -1.49
N HIS A 63 2.37 4.13 -1.63
CA HIS A 63 3.74 4.53 -1.92
C HIS A 63 4.33 3.65 -3.01
N LEU A 64 5.54 3.96 -3.49
CA LEU A 64 6.20 3.24 -4.59
C LEU A 64 6.28 1.71 -4.40
N GLY A 65 6.31 1.20 -3.17
CA GLY A 65 6.19 -0.24 -2.91
C GLY A 65 4.94 -0.91 -3.52
N TYR A 66 3.88 -0.16 -3.82
CA TYR A 66 2.70 -0.67 -4.54
C TYR A 66 3.00 -1.02 -6.00
N PHE A 67 4.06 -0.49 -6.62
CA PHE A 67 4.43 -0.94 -7.98
C PHE A 67 4.77 -2.42 -8.04
N VAL A 68 5.22 -3.03 -6.94
CA VAL A 68 5.55 -4.47 -6.90
C VAL A 68 4.32 -5.34 -7.14
N PRO A 69 3.24 -5.26 -6.31
CA PRO A 69 2.02 -6.00 -6.61
C PRO A 69 1.36 -5.54 -7.91
N LEU A 70 1.37 -4.24 -8.24
CA LEU A 70 0.72 -3.74 -9.45
C LEU A 70 1.41 -4.23 -10.74
N ALA A 71 2.74 -4.38 -10.74
CA ALA A 71 3.48 -5.02 -11.84
C ALA A 71 3.09 -6.49 -11.99
N LYS A 72 2.90 -7.22 -10.90
CA LYS A 72 2.42 -8.61 -10.97
C LYS A 72 0.97 -8.72 -11.46
N LEU A 73 0.11 -7.77 -11.11
CA LEU A 73 -1.24 -7.71 -11.68
C LEU A 73 -1.21 -7.47 -13.20
N ALA A 74 -0.19 -6.77 -13.72
CA ALA A 74 -0.01 -6.64 -15.17
C ALA A 74 0.33 -7.97 -15.85
N ASP A 75 1.17 -8.81 -15.22
CA ASP A 75 1.42 -10.17 -15.70
C ASP A 75 0.13 -10.99 -15.73
N PHE A 76 -0.70 -10.90 -14.69
CA PHE A 76 -1.99 -11.59 -14.63
C PHE A 76 -2.92 -11.15 -15.76
N LEU A 77 -3.06 -9.84 -15.97
CA LEU A 77 -3.90 -9.31 -17.06
C LEU A 77 -3.37 -9.72 -18.43
N THR A 78 -2.05 -9.75 -18.63
CA THR A 78 -1.41 -10.24 -19.86
C THR A 78 -1.66 -11.74 -20.06
N ALA A 79 -1.65 -12.52 -18.98
CA ALA A 79 -2.04 -13.94 -18.96
C ALA A 79 -3.56 -14.16 -19.05
N SER A 80 -4.34 -13.10 -19.33
CA SER A 80 -5.80 -13.15 -19.48
C SER A 80 -6.59 -13.46 -18.21
N VAL A 81 -5.96 -13.37 -17.03
CA VAL A 81 -6.61 -13.56 -15.73
C VAL A 81 -7.62 -12.43 -15.47
N GLU A 82 -8.81 -12.76 -14.99
CA GLU A 82 -9.74 -11.76 -14.42
C GLU A 82 -9.23 -11.34 -13.04
N VAL A 83 -8.95 -10.06 -12.83
CA VAL A 83 -8.36 -9.55 -11.59
C VAL A 83 -9.41 -8.75 -10.80
N LYS A 84 -9.73 -9.23 -9.59
CA LYS A 84 -10.56 -8.51 -8.63
C LYS A 84 -9.68 -7.73 -7.66
N VAL A 85 -9.78 -6.41 -7.66
CA VAL A 85 -9.11 -5.55 -6.68
C VAL A 85 -10.08 -5.26 -5.55
N LEU A 86 -9.87 -5.92 -4.39
CA LEU A 86 -10.68 -5.69 -3.20
C LEU A 86 -10.17 -4.47 -2.44
N LEU A 87 -10.96 -3.41 -2.45
CA LEU A 87 -10.80 -2.24 -1.59
C LEU A 87 -11.38 -2.61 -0.22
N ALA A 88 -10.53 -3.15 0.65
CA ALA A 88 -10.90 -3.79 1.90
C ALA A 88 -11.15 -2.75 3.01
N ASP A 89 -12.25 -2.00 2.87
CA ASP A 89 -12.68 -0.94 3.78
C ASP A 89 -13.03 -1.46 5.19
N VAL A 90 -13.75 -2.58 5.29
CA VAL A 90 -14.02 -3.26 6.56
C VAL A 90 -12.71 -3.63 7.27
N HIS A 91 -11.74 -4.16 6.52
CA HIS A 91 -10.42 -4.51 7.07
C HIS A 91 -9.63 -3.27 7.51
N ALA A 92 -9.71 -2.17 6.75
CA ALA A 92 -9.06 -0.91 7.12
C ALA A 92 -9.61 -0.33 8.43
N PHE A 93 -10.91 -0.53 8.70
CA PHE A 93 -11.54 -0.21 9.97
C PHE A 93 -11.09 -1.16 11.11
N LEU A 94 -11.08 -2.47 10.85
CA LEU A 94 -10.76 -3.50 11.86
C LEU A 94 -9.30 -3.52 12.30
N ASP A 95 -8.36 -3.10 11.45
CA ASP A 95 -6.93 -3.03 11.76
C ASP A 95 -6.59 -1.83 12.65
N ASN A 96 -7.02 -1.94 13.91
CA ASN A 96 -6.64 -1.08 15.04
C ASN A 96 -6.86 0.43 14.78
N LEU A 97 -7.99 0.78 14.15
CA LEU A 97 -8.42 2.15 13.88
C LEU A 97 -7.36 2.99 13.14
N LYS A 98 -6.64 2.40 12.18
CA LYS A 98 -5.78 3.16 11.24
C LYS A 98 -6.55 4.27 10.48
N ALA A 99 -7.88 4.17 10.41
CA ALA A 99 -8.77 5.25 10.00
C ALA A 99 -10.15 5.14 10.70
N PRO A 100 -10.81 6.26 11.04
CA PRO A 100 -12.25 6.30 11.30
C PRO A 100 -13.04 5.81 10.09
N ILE A 101 -14.23 5.23 10.30
CA ILE A 101 -15.04 4.63 9.24
C ILE A 101 -15.40 5.64 8.14
N GLU A 102 -15.70 6.88 8.52
CA GLU A 102 -16.02 7.97 7.61
C GLU A 102 -14.81 8.33 6.72
N LEU A 103 -13.60 8.17 7.25
CA LEU A 103 -12.37 8.42 6.51
C LEU A 103 -12.03 7.24 5.58
N VAL A 104 -12.43 6.02 5.92
CA VAL A 104 -12.20 4.84 5.07
C VAL A 104 -12.95 4.99 3.74
N GLU A 105 -14.19 5.45 3.76
CA GLU A 105 -14.98 5.67 2.52
C GLU A 105 -14.28 6.66 1.57
N ALA A 106 -13.78 7.78 2.09
CA ALA A 106 -13.01 8.73 1.30
C ALA A 106 -11.72 8.12 0.75
N ARG A 107 -11.05 7.27 1.54
CA ARG A 107 -9.84 6.54 1.12
C ARG A 107 -10.13 5.50 0.05
N VAL A 108 -11.28 4.82 0.08
CA VAL A 108 -11.71 3.89 -0.99
C VAL A 108 -11.74 4.59 -2.35
N ASP A 109 -12.37 5.78 -2.41
CA ASP A 109 -12.44 6.57 -3.65
C ASP A 109 -11.05 6.98 -4.14
N TYR A 110 -10.20 7.50 -3.25
CA TYR A 110 -8.82 7.85 -3.59
C TYR A 110 -8.00 6.64 -4.07
N TYR A 111 -8.06 5.50 -3.37
CA TYR A 111 -7.35 4.27 -3.77
C TYR A 111 -7.79 3.78 -5.14
N ARG A 112 -9.12 3.75 -5.39
CA ARG A 112 -9.66 3.34 -6.69
C ARG A 112 -9.10 4.21 -7.81
N ARG A 113 -9.12 5.53 -7.64
CA ARG A 113 -8.61 6.50 -8.63
C ARG A 113 -7.11 6.34 -8.85
N LEU A 114 -6.33 6.23 -7.77
CA LEU A 114 -4.89 6.08 -7.86
C LEU A 114 -4.49 4.77 -8.54
N ILE A 115 -5.07 3.64 -8.15
CA ILE A 115 -4.78 2.34 -8.77
C ILE A 115 -5.20 2.36 -10.25
N THR A 116 -6.33 2.98 -10.58
CA THR A 116 -6.76 3.17 -11.98
C THR A 116 -5.74 4.01 -12.77
N ALA A 117 -5.26 5.12 -12.20
CA ALA A 117 -4.25 5.96 -12.83
C ALA A 117 -2.91 5.22 -13.02
N VAL A 118 -2.52 4.36 -12.07
CA VAL A 118 -1.35 3.48 -12.24
C VAL A 118 -1.59 2.46 -13.35
N PHE A 119 -2.73 1.78 -13.39
CA PHE A 119 -3.00 0.83 -14.46
C PHE A 119 -3.06 1.49 -15.84
N ARG A 120 -3.59 2.73 -15.92
CA ARG A 120 -3.53 3.53 -17.14
C ARG A 120 -2.11 3.94 -17.50
N SER A 121 -1.30 4.36 -16.53
CA SER A 121 0.12 4.70 -16.78
C SER A 121 0.93 3.50 -17.27
N LEU A 122 0.58 2.31 -16.79
CA LEU A 122 1.09 1.03 -17.25
C LEU A 122 0.31 0.47 -18.46
N ASN A 123 -0.60 1.24 -19.06
CA ASN A 123 -1.43 0.89 -20.22
C ASN A 123 -2.07 -0.52 -20.16
N LEU A 124 -2.55 -0.94 -19.00
CA LEU A 124 -3.10 -2.28 -18.80
C LEU A 124 -4.55 -2.37 -19.30
N PRO A 125 -4.98 -3.55 -19.80
CA PRO A 125 -6.37 -3.77 -20.18
C PRO A 125 -7.26 -3.74 -18.92
N LEU A 126 -8.09 -2.69 -18.82
CA LEU A 126 -8.93 -2.46 -17.64
C LEU A 126 -10.24 -3.24 -17.67
N ASP A 127 -10.62 -3.82 -18.81
CA ASP A 127 -11.84 -4.62 -18.99
C ASP A 127 -11.85 -5.89 -18.13
N LYS A 128 -10.66 -6.45 -17.85
CA LYS A 128 -10.48 -7.61 -16.96
C LYS A 128 -10.23 -7.23 -15.50
N VAL A 129 -10.25 -5.94 -15.15
CA VAL A 129 -10.08 -5.45 -13.77
C VAL A 129 -11.44 -5.12 -13.17
N LYS A 130 -11.79 -5.74 -12.04
CA LYS A 130 -13.01 -5.44 -11.29
C LYS A 130 -12.67 -4.91 -9.90
N PHE A 131 -13.06 -3.68 -9.60
CA PHE A 131 -12.97 -3.15 -8.24
C PHE A 131 -14.17 -3.61 -7.41
N VAL A 132 -13.92 -4.18 -6.24
CA VAL A 132 -14.94 -4.59 -5.27
C VAL A 132 -14.67 -3.87 -3.95
N VAL A 133 -15.70 -3.39 -3.27
CA VAL A 133 -15.58 -2.78 -1.94
C VAL A 133 -16.02 -3.81 -0.90
N GLY A 134 -15.25 -4.04 0.15
CA GLY A 134 -15.55 -5.10 1.13
C GLY A 134 -16.95 -4.97 1.75
N SER A 135 -17.32 -3.76 2.16
CA SER A 135 -18.64 -3.47 2.72
C SER A 135 -19.82 -3.81 1.79
N SER A 136 -19.61 -3.97 0.48
CA SER A 136 -20.68 -4.31 -0.46
C SER A 136 -21.23 -5.73 -0.29
N TYR A 137 -20.50 -6.63 0.39
CA TYR A 137 -20.95 -8.00 0.63
C TYR A 137 -20.65 -8.52 2.05
N GLN A 138 -19.65 -7.98 2.75
CA GLN A 138 -19.21 -8.50 4.05
C GLN A 138 -20.24 -8.29 5.19
N TYR A 139 -21.29 -7.49 4.95
CA TYR A 139 -22.40 -7.30 5.88
C TYR A 139 -23.64 -8.15 5.56
N THR A 140 -23.60 -8.93 4.48
CA THR A 140 -24.75 -9.78 4.09
C THR A 140 -25.02 -10.89 5.12
N ALA A 141 -26.25 -11.38 5.16
CA ALA A 141 -26.66 -12.44 6.09
C ALA A 141 -25.81 -13.72 5.90
N ASN A 142 -25.56 -14.12 4.65
CA ASN A 142 -24.77 -15.31 4.33
C ASN A 142 -23.32 -15.15 4.81
N TYR A 143 -22.68 -14.02 4.50
CA TYR A 143 -21.30 -13.76 4.93
C TYR A 143 -21.18 -13.76 6.45
N ASN A 144 -22.14 -13.14 7.16
CA ASN A 144 -22.16 -13.16 8.62
C ASN A 144 -22.35 -14.56 9.19
N LEU A 145 -23.21 -15.39 8.59
CA LEU A 145 -23.39 -16.78 9.01
C LEU A 145 -22.08 -17.56 8.87
N ASP A 146 -21.36 -17.42 7.76
CA ASP A 146 -20.09 -18.12 7.55
C ASP A 146 -18.98 -17.58 8.44
N LYS A 147 -18.96 -16.28 8.73
CA LYS A 147 -18.09 -15.69 9.75
C LYS A 147 -18.32 -16.35 11.10
N TYR A 148 -19.57 -16.56 11.51
CA TYR A 148 -19.88 -17.27 12.75
C TYR A 148 -19.48 -18.76 12.71
N LYS A 149 -19.64 -19.44 11.57
CA LYS A 149 -19.13 -20.82 11.39
C LYS A 149 -17.60 -20.88 11.55
N LEU A 150 -16.84 -19.97 10.95
CA LEU A 150 -15.39 -19.91 11.14
C LEU A 150 -15.03 -19.60 12.59
N THR A 151 -15.77 -18.70 13.22
CA THR A 151 -15.55 -18.30 14.62
C THR A 151 -15.77 -19.47 15.59
N SER A 152 -16.72 -20.37 15.30
CA SER A 152 -17.01 -21.52 16.18
C SER A 152 -15.97 -22.64 16.09
N ILE A 153 -15.15 -22.67 15.03
CA ILE A 153 -14.12 -23.71 14.82
C ILE A 153 -12.69 -23.20 14.94
N THR A 154 -12.48 -21.88 14.92
CA THR A 154 -11.15 -21.25 14.98
C THR A 154 -10.78 -20.97 16.43
N SER A 155 -9.64 -21.51 16.87
CA SER A 155 -9.11 -21.18 18.18
C SER A 155 -8.57 -19.75 18.20
N GLU A 156 -8.62 -19.10 19.37
CA GLU A 156 -8.02 -17.78 19.58
C GLU A 156 -6.52 -17.77 19.24
N HIS A 157 -5.82 -18.85 19.59
CA HIS A 157 -4.41 -19.07 19.24
C HIS A 157 -4.18 -19.03 17.72
N ASP A 158 -4.99 -19.76 16.95
CA ASP A 158 -4.82 -19.85 15.50
C ASP A 158 -5.15 -18.53 14.81
N ALA A 159 -6.22 -17.85 15.22
CA ALA A 159 -6.57 -16.52 14.72
C ALA A 159 -5.43 -15.51 14.98
N ARG A 160 -4.90 -15.50 16.21
CA ARG A 160 -3.76 -14.63 16.58
C ARG A 160 -2.51 -14.95 15.77
N LYS A 161 -2.20 -16.24 15.60
CA LYS A 161 -1.05 -16.70 14.81
C LYS A 161 -1.20 -16.28 13.34
N ALA A 162 -2.39 -16.45 12.76
CA ALA A 162 -2.66 -16.10 11.37
C ALA A 162 -2.45 -14.61 11.09
N GLY A 163 -2.93 -13.73 11.98
CA GLY A 163 -2.82 -12.28 11.83
C GLY A 163 -1.49 -11.64 12.28
N ALA A 164 -0.54 -12.41 12.81
CA ALA A 164 0.62 -11.89 13.55
C ALA A 164 1.53 -10.93 12.75
N GLU A 165 1.65 -11.11 11.44
CA GLU A 165 2.52 -10.30 10.57
C GLU A 165 1.80 -9.15 9.85
N VAL A 166 0.47 -9.14 9.93
CA VAL A 166 -0.41 -8.29 9.11
C VAL A 166 -1.15 -7.29 9.97
N VAL A 167 -1.78 -7.78 11.04
CA VAL A 167 -2.51 -6.96 12.00
C VAL A 167 -1.52 -6.25 12.92
N LYS A 168 -1.78 -4.97 13.21
CA LYS A 168 -0.95 -4.19 14.12
C LYS A 168 -0.92 -4.82 15.52
N GLN A 169 0.26 -5.24 15.95
CA GLN A 169 0.48 -5.80 17.28
C GLN A 169 0.44 -4.69 18.36
N VAL A 170 -0.34 -4.90 19.40
CA VAL A 170 -0.47 -4.01 20.57
C VAL A 170 -0.49 -4.83 21.85
N SER A 171 -0.17 -4.20 22.99
CA SER A 171 -0.10 -4.87 24.30
C SER A 171 -1.44 -5.49 24.72
N SER A 172 -2.55 -4.88 24.32
CA SER A 172 -3.91 -5.36 24.58
C SER A 172 -4.68 -5.49 23.25
N PRO A 173 -4.53 -6.62 22.53
CA PRO A 173 -5.16 -6.80 21.23
C PRO A 173 -6.68 -6.74 21.28
N LEU A 174 -7.27 -6.02 20.33
CA LEU A 174 -8.73 -5.96 20.15
C LEU A 174 -9.24 -7.25 19.48
N LEU A 175 -10.50 -7.58 19.72
CA LEU A 175 -11.18 -8.70 19.05
C LEU A 175 -11.17 -8.57 17.52
N SER A 176 -11.18 -7.34 17.01
CA SER A 176 -11.11 -7.05 15.57
C SER A 176 -9.89 -7.67 14.90
N GLY A 177 -8.75 -7.69 15.59
CA GLY A 177 -7.51 -8.29 15.10
C GLY A 177 -7.59 -9.82 14.97
N LEU A 178 -8.41 -10.47 15.80
CA LEU A 178 -8.65 -11.92 15.72
C LEU A 178 -9.64 -12.26 14.60
N LEU A 179 -10.60 -11.37 14.30
CA LEU A 179 -11.55 -11.58 13.21
C LEU A 179 -10.92 -11.36 11.83
N TYR A 180 -9.93 -10.47 11.72
CA TYR A 180 -9.30 -10.10 10.45
C TYR A 180 -8.94 -11.30 9.54
N PRO A 181 -8.16 -12.31 9.97
CA PRO A 181 -7.81 -13.44 9.11
C PRO A 181 -9.00 -14.31 8.69
N LEU A 182 -10.06 -14.37 9.50
CA LEU A 182 -11.30 -15.11 9.17
C LEU A 182 -12.02 -14.44 8.02
N LEU A 183 -12.12 -13.11 8.06
CA LEU A 183 -12.78 -12.32 7.02
C LEU A 183 -12.00 -12.41 5.70
N GLN A 184 -10.68 -12.25 5.75
CA GLN A 184 -9.85 -12.36 4.56
C GLN A 184 -9.95 -13.75 3.90
N ALA A 185 -10.08 -14.83 4.68
CA ALA A 185 -10.31 -16.17 4.14
C ALA A 185 -11.68 -16.29 3.44
N LEU A 186 -12.75 -15.74 4.03
CA LEU A 186 -14.08 -15.77 3.39
C LEU A 186 -14.14 -14.96 2.10
N ASP A 187 -13.30 -13.93 1.96
CA ASP A 187 -13.24 -13.14 0.74
C ASP A 187 -12.92 -14.01 -0.50
N GLU A 188 -12.13 -15.07 -0.35
CA GLU A 188 -11.84 -16.01 -1.46
C GLU A 188 -13.11 -16.63 -2.05
N GLU A 189 -14.03 -17.06 -1.18
CA GLU A 189 -15.28 -17.69 -1.59
C GLU A 189 -16.25 -16.65 -2.16
N TYR A 190 -16.46 -15.55 -1.43
CA TYR A 190 -17.46 -14.55 -1.79
C TYR A 190 -17.06 -13.70 -3.01
N LEU A 191 -15.77 -13.61 -3.31
CA LEU A 191 -15.28 -13.07 -4.56
C LEU A 191 -15.27 -14.11 -5.68
N GLY A 192 -15.49 -15.39 -5.42
CA GLY A 192 -15.53 -16.45 -6.45
C GLY A 192 -14.24 -16.51 -7.26
N VAL A 193 -13.10 -16.65 -6.56
CA VAL A 193 -11.76 -16.68 -7.15
C VAL A 193 -11.13 -18.07 -7.12
N ASP A 194 -10.15 -18.27 -8.00
CA ASP A 194 -9.28 -19.45 -8.05
C ASP A 194 -8.05 -19.29 -7.16
N PHE A 195 -7.54 -18.05 -7.04
CA PHE A 195 -6.37 -17.76 -6.23
C PHE A 195 -6.38 -16.36 -5.61
N GLN A 196 -5.71 -16.25 -4.47
CA GLN A 196 -5.38 -14.98 -3.84
C GLN A 196 -3.92 -14.60 -4.12
N PHE A 197 -3.68 -13.33 -4.41
CA PHE A 197 -2.34 -12.76 -4.53
C PHE A 197 -2.06 -11.75 -3.41
N GLY A 198 -0.86 -11.80 -2.84
CA GLY A 198 -0.37 -10.84 -1.85
C GLY A 198 1.13 -10.99 -1.57
N GLY A 199 1.65 -10.29 -0.55
CA GLY A 199 3.04 -10.44 -0.12
C GLY A 199 3.27 -11.71 0.69
N VAL A 200 4.53 -12.12 0.85
CA VAL A 200 4.91 -13.24 1.75
C VAL A 200 4.54 -13.00 3.22
N ASP A 201 4.32 -11.74 3.62
CA ASP A 201 3.79 -11.39 4.94
C ASP A 201 2.33 -11.86 5.17
N GLN A 202 1.59 -12.14 4.09
CA GLN A 202 0.23 -12.68 4.13
C GLN A 202 0.19 -14.21 4.29
N ARG A 203 1.33 -14.91 4.21
CA ARG A 203 1.41 -16.38 4.16
C ARG A 203 0.66 -17.09 5.30
N LYS A 204 0.68 -16.51 6.51
CA LYS A 204 -0.01 -17.08 7.67
C LYS A 204 -1.54 -17.00 7.56
N ILE A 205 -2.06 -15.98 6.88
CA ILE A 205 -3.50 -15.86 6.58
C ILE A 205 -3.87 -16.83 5.44
N PHE A 206 -3.05 -16.93 4.41
CA PHE A 206 -3.26 -17.85 3.29
C PHE A 206 -3.32 -19.31 3.74
N THR A 207 -2.36 -19.73 4.57
CA THR A 207 -2.36 -21.09 5.13
C THR A 207 -3.51 -21.33 6.11
N TYR A 208 -3.99 -20.29 6.80
CA TYR A 208 -5.22 -20.36 7.58
C TYR A 208 -6.44 -20.62 6.67
N ALA A 209 -6.57 -19.90 5.55
CA ALA A 209 -7.66 -20.09 4.60
C ALA A 209 -7.67 -21.52 4.02
N GLU A 210 -6.51 -22.05 3.59
CA GLU A 210 -6.38 -23.43 3.10
C GLU A 210 -6.84 -24.47 4.13
N GLN A 211 -6.58 -24.22 5.41
CA GLN A 211 -6.93 -25.14 6.49
C GLN A 211 -8.42 -25.06 6.88
N TYR A 212 -9.01 -23.86 6.86
CA TYR A 212 -10.30 -23.60 7.49
C TYR A 212 -11.47 -23.50 6.52
N LEU A 213 -11.28 -23.03 5.28
CA LEU A 213 -12.36 -23.01 4.28
C LEU A 213 -12.95 -24.41 4.01
N PRO A 214 -12.16 -25.49 3.86
CA PRO A 214 -12.71 -26.84 3.68
C PRO A 214 -13.58 -27.32 4.85
N LYS A 215 -13.30 -26.88 6.08
CA LYS A 215 -14.07 -27.28 7.27
C LYS A 215 -15.49 -26.73 7.29
N ILE A 216 -15.75 -25.66 6.53
CA ILE A 216 -17.09 -25.08 6.36
C ILE A 216 -17.70 -25.37 4.99
N GLY A 217 -17.10 -26.27 4.22
CA GLY A 217 -17.63 -26.76 2.94
C GLY A 217 -17.16 -26.00 1.70
N TYR A 218 -16.19 -25.09 1.82
CA TYR A 218 -15.64 -24.33 0.69
C TYR A 218 -14.33 -24.92 0.18
N THR A 219 -14.07 -24.73 -1.11
CA THR A 219 -12.83 -25.20 -1.74
C THR A 219 -11.63 -24.39 -1.24
N LYS A 220 -10.47 -25.01 -1.05
CA LYS A 220 -9.23 -24.25 -0.84
C LYS A 220 -8.79 -23.56 -2.13
N ARG A 221 -8.22 -22.36 -2.04
CA ARG A 221 -7.66 -21.65 -3.19
C ARG A 221 -6.15 -21.81 -3.27
N SER A 222 -5.62 -21.48 -4.43
CA SER A 222 -4.17 -21.30 -4.60
C SER A 222 -3.73 -19.94 -4.07
N HIS A 223 -2.47 -19.82 -3.67
CA HIS A 223 -1.93 -18.59 -3.08
C HIS A 223 -0.60 -18.22 -3.72
N LEU A 224 -0.51 -16.98 -4.21
CA LEU A 224 0.67 -16.45 -4.89
C LEU A 224 1.29 -15.34 -4.05
N MET A 225 2.57 -15.44 -3.75
CA MET A 225 3.25 -14.54 -2.82
C MET A 225 4.41 -13.80 -3.46
N ASN A 226 4.35 -12.46 -3.52
CA ASN A 226 5.47 -11.64 -3.98
C ASN A 226 6.52 -11.42 -2.89
N LEU A 227 7.77 -11.17 -3.32
CA LEU A 227 8.86 -10.77 -2.46
C LEU A 227 8.57 -9.43 -1.76
N MET A 228 9.07 -9.27 -0.53
CA MET A 228 9.05 -7.99 0.16
C MET A 228 10.19 -7.13 -0.37
N VAL A 229 9.85 -5.95 -0.90
CA VAL A 229 10.87 -4.98 -1.34
C VAL A 229 11.27 -4.11 -0.14
N PRO A 230 12.56 -4.02 0.19
CA PRO A 230 13.02 -3.12 1.24
C PRO A 230 12.70 -1.67 0.86
N GLY A 231 12.37 -0.88 1.88
CA GLY A 231 12.29 0.56 1.80
C GLY A 231 13.65 1.17 1.47
N LEU A 232 13.62 2.43 1.05
CA LEU A 232 14.81 3.16 0.59
C LEU A 232 15.91 3.30 1.67
N SER A 233 15.58 3.10 2.94
CA SER A 233 16.50 3.10 4.07
C SER A 233 16.93 1.70 4.55
N GLY A 234 16.63 0.63 3.82
CA GLY A 234 17.04 -0.76 4.15
C GLY A 234 16.11 -1.51 5.12
N GLY A 235 14.98 -0.92 5.51
CA GLY A 235 13.94 -1.54 6.37
C GLY A 235 12.63 -1.85 5.60
N LYS A 236 11.50 -2.08 6.29
CA LYS A 236 10.19 -2.16 5.61
C LYS A 236 9.74 -0.76 5.17
N MET A 237 9.24 -0.61 3.93
CA MET A 237 8.61 0.63 3.49
C MET A 237 7.30 0.82 4.27
N SER A 238 7.25 1.82 5.17
CA SER A 238 6.11 2.02 6.07
C SER A 238 5.33 3.27 5.69
N SER A 239 4.02 3.12 5.54
CA SER A 239 3.12 4.26 5.35
C SER A 239 3.13 5.25 6.52
N SER A 240 3.63 4.86 7.70
CA SER A 240 3.64 5.66 8.93
C SER A 240 4.87 6.55 9.12
N ASP A 241 5.97 6.33 8.37
CA ASP A 241 7.14 7.22 8.37
C ASP A 241 7.24 7.95 7.01
N PRO A 242 6.89 9.24 6.95
CA PRO A 242 6.94 10.05 5.72
C PRO A 242 8.32 10.12 5.05
N ASN A 243 9.41 9.91 5.80
CA ASN A 243 10.78 9.95 5.27
C ASN A 243 11.23 8.61 4.71
N SER A 244 10.57 7.50 5.09
CA SER A 244 10.94 6.15 4.67
C SER A 244 10.35 5.73 3.31
N LYS A 245 9.45 6.55 2.74
CA LYS A 245 8.65 6.22 1.55
C LYS A 245 8.60 7.36 0.55
N ILE A 246 8.41 7.03 -0.72
CA ILE A 246 8.06 7.98 -1.78
C ILE A 246 6.58 7.75 -2.14
N ASP A 247 5.80 8.82 -2.10
CA ASP A 247 4.39 8.84 -2.52
C ASP A 247 4.32 8.92 -4.05
N PHE A 248 3.23 8.41 -4.64
CA PHE A 248 2.97 8.58 -6.07
C PHE A 248 2.86 10.06 -6.49
N LEU A 249 2.44 10.91 -5.56
CA LEU A 249 2.25 12.35 -5.81
C LEU A 249 3.44 13.20 -5.32
N ASP A 250 4.54 12.59 -4.88
CA ASP A 250 5.74 13.36 -4.50
C ASP A 250 6.35 14.07 -5.73
N PRO A 251 6.60 15.39 -5.66
CA PRO A 251 7.22 16.10 -6.78
C PRO A 251 8.70 15.68 -6.95
N PRO A 252 9.30 15.89 -8.14
CA PRO A 252 10.67 15.45 -8.43
C PRO A 252 11.74 15.89 -7.42
N ALA A 253 11.58 17.09 -6.82
CA ALA A 253 12.48 17.59 -5.79
C ALA A 253 12.43 16.76 -4.49
N VAL A 254 11.23 16.28 -4.09
CA VAL A 254 11.04 15.44 -2.91
C VAL A 254 11.56 14.03 -3.17
N VAL A 255 11.28 13.46 -4.34
CA VAL A 255 11.87 12.18 -4.81
C VAL A 255 13.40 12.24 -4.71
N LYS A 256 14.01 13.28 -5.31
CA LYS A 256 15.46 13.49 -5.26
C LYS A 256 15.99 13.56 -3.83
N SER A 257 15.36 14.35 -2.97
CA SER A 257 15.78 14.50 -1.57
C SER A 257 15.74 13.18 -0.80
N LYS A 258 14.69 12.38 -0.99
CA LYS A 258 14.53 11.09 -0.32
C LYS A 258 15.54 10.05 -0.80
N ILE A 259 15.74 9.92 -2.11
CA ILE A 259 16.74 8.98 -2.67
C ILE A 259 18.17 9.40 -2.32
N GLN A 260 18.47 10.70 -2.26
CA GLN A 260 19.80 11.16 -1.85
C GLN A 260 20.14 10.73 -0.42
N LYS A 261 19.14 10.70 0.48
CA LYS A 261 19.28 10.25 1.87
C LYS A 261 19.29 8.73 2.04
N ALA A 262 18.90 7.96 1.03
CA ALA A 262 18.92 6.51 1.06
C ALA A 262 20.35 5.99 1.31
N VAL A 263 20.47 4.92 2.09
CA VAL A 263 21.75 4.22 2.27
C VAL A 263 22.07 3.48 0.96
N CYS A 264 23.27 3.70 0.45
CA CYS A 264 23.74 3.15 -0.83
C CYS A 264 25.27 3.14 -0.79
N ALA A 265 25.84 2.24 0.03
CA ALA A 265 27.27 2.17 0.25
C ALA A 265 27.97 1.53 -0.96
N PRO A 266 29.16 2.03 -1.39
CA PRO A 266 29.88 1.48 -2.54
C PRO A 266 30.13 -0.02 -2.39
N GLY A 267 29.81 -0.81 -3.42
CA GLY A 267 30.02 -2.26 -3.40
C GLY A 267 28.99 -3.08 -2.61
N GLU A 268 28.14 -2.45 -1.79
CA GLU A 268 27.16 -3.15 -0.97
C GLU A 268 25.83 -3.35 -1.71
N VAL A 269 25.59 -4.59 -2.15
CA VAL A 269 24.34 -5.00 -2.82
C VAL A 269 23.25 -5.34 -1.79
N GLU A 270 23.59 -6.14 -0.78
CA GLU A 270 22.64 -6.58 0.23
C GLU A 270 22.17 -5.44 1.14
N GLY A 271 20.86 -5.34 1.34
CA GLY A 271 20.26 -4.24 2.12
C GLY A 271 20.21 -2.88 1.41
N ASN A 272 20.64 -2.80 0.14
CA ASN A 272 20.63 -1.57 -0.64
C ASN A 272 19.23 -1.31 -1.22
N GLY A 273 18.47 -0.41 -0.58
CA GLY A 273 17.11 -0.07 -1.00
C GLY A 273 17.00 0.57 -2.38
N VAL A 274 18.08 1.18 -2.90
CA VAL A 274 18.10 1.77 -4.25
C VAL A 274 18.20 0.65 -5.30
N LEU A 275 19.13 -0.29 -5.13
CA LEU A 275 19.24 -1.46 -6.00
C LEU A 275 17.99 -2.32 -5.95
N ALA A 276 17.46 -2.58 -4.76
CA ALA A 276 16.25 -3.37 -4.59
C ALA A 276 15.05 -2.75 -5.33
N PHE A 277 14.92 -1.42 -5.34
CA PHE A 277 13.87 -0.77 -6.12
C PHE A 277 14.07 -0.96 -7.63
N ILE A 278 15.31 -0.83 -8.12
CA ILE A 278 15.61 -1.08 -9.54
C ILE A 278 15.30 -2.54 -9.90
N ARG A 279 15.74 -3.48 -9.06
CA ARG A 279 15.56 -4.93 -9.23
C ARG A 279 14.11 -5.36 -9.28
N HIS A 280 13.30 -4.88 -8.36
CA HIS A 280 11.95 -5.41 -8.14
C HIS A 280 10.85 -4.56 -8.75
N VAL A 281 11.16 -3.34 -9.21
CA VAL A 281 10.17 -2.44 -9.82
C VAL A 281 10.60 -1.99 -11.21
N VAL A 282 11.74 -1.32 -11.34
CA VAL A 282 12.09 -0.65 -12.60
C VAL A 282 12.36 -1.65 -13.72
N VAL A 283 13.23 -2.64 -13.47
CA VAL A 283 13.57 -3.64 -14.49
C VAL A 283 12.37 -4.52 -14.86
N PRO A 284 11.61 -5.11 -13.92
CA PRO A 284 10.43 -5.90 -14.25
C PRO A 284 9.37 -5.13 -15.05
N LEU A 285 9.13 -3.85 -14.73
CA LEU A 285 8.24 -3.01 -15.54
C LEU A 285 8.80 -2.75 -16.94
N GLY A 286 10.12 -2.60 -17.07
CA GLY A 286 10.78 -2.41 -18.37
C GLY A 286 10.67 -3.64 -19.27
N GLU A 287 10.84 -4.83 -18.68
CA GLU A 287 10.66 -6.10 -19.37
C GLU A 287 9.20 -6.34 -19.76
N LEU A 288 8.26 -6.06 -18.87
CA LEU A 288 6.83 -6.10 -19.15
C LEU A 288 6.49 -5.19 -20.36
N PHE A 289 6.97 -3.95 -20.35
CA PHE A 289 6.76 -3.02 -21.47
C PHE A 289 7.37 -3.57 -22.77
N ARG A 290 8.60 -4.11 -22.72
CA ARG A 290 9.23 -4.73 -23.90
C ARG A 290 8.39 -5.89 -24.43
N GLY A 291 7.98 -6.83 -23.58
CA GLY A 291 7.20 -8.01 -23.93
C GLY A 291 5.83 -7.68 -24.54
N GLN A 292 5.24 -6.55 -24.14
CA GLN A 292 3.99 -6.03 -24.70
C GLN A 292 4.19 -5.20 -25.99
N GLY A 293 5.39 -5.21 -26.59
CA GLY A 293 5.70 -4.43 -27.80
C GLY A 293 5.83 -2.92 -27.56
N ARG A 294 5.99 -2.49 -26.30
CA ARG A 294 6.04 -1.08 -25.87
C ARG A 294 7.47 -0.56 -25.77
N ALA A 295 8.34 -1.09 -26.62
CA ALA A 295 9.77 -0.79 -26.64
C ALA A 295 10.11 0.71 -26.87
N SER A 296 9.13 1.53 -27.27
CA SER A 296 9.29 2.97 -27.47
C SER A 296 9.31 3.79 -26.17
N VAL A 297 8.99 3.22 -25.00
CA VAL A 297 9.03 3.93 -23.70
C VAL A 297 10.06 3.27 -22.77
N ARG A 298 11.33 3.25 -23.18
CA ARG A 298 12.43 2.84 -22.30
C ARG A 298 12.94 4.05 -21.50
N ALA A 299 12.10 4.60 -20.63
CA ALA A 299 12.42 5.85 -19.92
C ALA A 299 13.70 5.78 -19.04
N TRP A 300 14.19 4.58 -18.74
CA TRP A 300 15.41 4.31 -17.99
C TRP A 300 16.46 3.52 -18.79
N VAL A 301 16.32 3.47 -20.12
CA VAL A 301 17.39 3.00 -21.00
C VAL A 301 17.79 4.16 -21.91
N GLY A 302 19.00 4.65 -21.69
CA GLY A 302 19.60 5.75 -22.47
C GLY A 302 19.70 5.47 -23.97
N GLU A 303 19.83 6.55 -24.72
CA GLU A 303 20.01 6.55 -26.17
C GLU A 303 21.27 5.77 -26.58
N GLY A 304 21.20 5.01 -27.68
CA GLY A 304 22.31 4.17 -28.14
C GLY A 304 22.50 2.85 -27.40
N ALA A 305 21.68 2.56 -26.37
CA ALA A 305 21.74 1.29 -25.67
C ALA A 305 21.34 0.09 -26.56
N PRO A 306 21.96 -1.09 -26.36
CA PRO A 306 21.55 -2.33 -27.02
C PRO A 306 20.05 -2.62 -26.86
N ALA A 307 19.47 -3.33 -27.84
CA ALA A 307 18.04 -3.65 -27.85
C ALA A 307 17.60 -4.50 -26.63
N ASP A 308 18.52 -5.30 -26.11
CA ASP A 308 18.34 -6.19 -24.96
C ASP A 308 18.57 -5.50 -23.60
N ALA A 309 19.09 -4.27 -23.55
CA ALA A 309 19.41 -3.60 -22.28
C ALA A 309 18.16 -3.32 -21.41
N VAL A 310 18.19 -3.57 -20.12
CA VAL A 310 17.04 -3.35 -19.23
C VAL A 310 17.15 -2.07 -18.42
N PHE A 311 18.37 -1.55 -18.24
CA PHE A 311 18.63 -0.34 -17.45
C PHE A 311 19.94 0.33 -17.89
N THR A 312 19.99 1.67 -17.82
CA THR A 312 21.19 2.46 -18.08
C THR A 312 21.58 3.26 -16.84
N VAL A 313 22.87 3.27 -16.51
CA VAL A 313 23.45 4.21 -15.54
C VAL A 313 24.37 5.15 -16.29
N GLU A 314 24.02 6.44 -16.29
CA GLU A 314 24.87 7.50 -16.85
C GLU A 314 25.86 7.95 -15.76
N GLY A 315 27.13 7.60 -15.94
CA GLY A 315 28.20 8.06 -15.08
C GLY A 315 28.44 9.56 -15.25
N ASN A 316 28.78 10.26 -14.16
CA ASN A 316 29.11 11.67 -14.26
C ASN A 316 30.53 11.87 -14.84
N PRO A 317 30.68 12.49 -16.03
CA PRO A 317 31.98 12.62 -16.68
C PRO A 317 32.99 13.43 -15.86
N LYS A 318 32.51 14.33 -14.98
CA LYS A 318 33.37 15.12 -14.08
C LYS A 318 34.12 14.28 -13.07
N PHE A 319 33.65 13.08 -12.78
CA PHE A 319 34.27 12.12 -11.87
C PHE A 319 34.84 10.91 -12.62
N GLY A 320 34.97 10.98 -13.95
CA GLY A 320 35.42 9.88 -14.78
C GLY A 320 34.40 8.76 -14.95
N GLY A 321 33.11 9.01 -14.66
CA GLY A 321 32.06 8.02 -14.82
C GLY A 321 31.73 7.78 -16.29
N GLU A 322 31.59 6.51 -16.65
CA GLU A 322 31.17 6.05 -17.98
C GLU A 322 29.67 5.70 -17.99
N THR A 323 29.08 5.67 -19.18
CA THR A 323 27.70 5.18 -19.34
C THR A 323 27.70 3.66 -19.45
N HIS A 324 26.95 3.00 -18.59
CA HIS A 324 26.80 1.54 -18.58
C HIS A 324 25.38 1.14 -18.98
N HIS A 325 25.28 0.17 -19.89
CA HIS A 325 24.02 -0.45 -20.31
C HIS A 325 23.98 -1.90 -19.83
N PHE A 326 23.02 -2.22 -18.98
CA PHE A 326 22.89 -3.54 -18.36
C PHE A 326 21.81 -4.36 -19.06
N ARG A 327 22.05 -5.65 -19.29
CA ARG A 327 21.07 -6.59 -19.88
C ARG A 327 20.24 -7.32 -18.83
N SER A 328 20.72 -7.38 -17.59
CA SER A 328 20.00 -7.95 -16.45
C SER A 328 20.27 -7.15 -15.18
N VAL A 329 19.47 -7.40 -14.14
CA VAL A 329 19.76 -6.85 -12.81
C VAL A 329 21.05 -7.44 -12.24
N ASP A 330 21.31 -8.73 -12.50
CA ASP A 330 22.52 -9.40 -12.00
C ASP A 330 23.79 -8.73 -12.53
N GLU A 331 23.81 -8.33 -13.81
CA GLU A 331 24.93 -7.56 -14.38
C GLU A 331 25.12 -6.20 -13.69
N LEU A 332 24.03 -5.52 -13.30
CA LEU A 332 24.07 -4.27 -12.55
C LEU A 332 24.59 -4.48 -11.12
N GLU A 333 24.11 -5.52 -10.44
CA GLU A 333 24.53 -5.87 -9.07
C GLU A 333 26.02 -6.24 -9.05
N ASP A 334 26.50 -7.03 -10.01
CA ASP A 334 27.90 -7.39 -10.17
C ASP A 334 28.79 -6.16 -10.42
N ALA A 335 28.36 -5.27 -11.33
CA ALA A 335 29.08 -4.03 -11.61
C ALA A 335 29.11 -3.09 -10.40
N TYR A 336 28.03 -3.03 -9.62
CA TYR A 336 27.99 -2.26 -8.38
C TYR A 336 28.91 -2.86 -7.31
N ALA A 337 28.88 -4.18 -7.12
CA ALA A 337 29.74 -4.92 -6.18
C ALA A 337 31.23 -4.71 -6.49
N GLN A 338 31.59 -4.61 -7.77
CA GLN A 338 32.94 -4.35 -8.25
C GLN A 338 33.33 -2.86 -8.23
N ASN A 339 32.46 -1.97 -7.74
CA ASN A 339 32.65 -0.52 -7.74
C ASN A 339 32.80 0.11 -9.14
N ALA A 340 32.33 -0.56 -10.20
CA ALA A 340 32.26 0.02 -11.54
C ALA A 340 31.16 1.08 -11.64
N VAL A 341 30.09 0.93 -10.86
CA VAL A 341 29.01 1.92 -10.75
C VAL A 341 29.12 2.71 -9.45
N HIS A 342 29.31 4.02 -9.55
CA HIS A 342 29.37 4.88 -8.37
C HIS A 342 27.97 5.07 -7.74
N PRO A 343 27.82 5.09 -6.40
CA PRO A 343 26.52 5.23 -5.75
C PRO A 343 25.73 6.48 -6.13
N GLY A 344 26.42 7.59 -6.42
CA GLY A 344 25.79 8.84 -6.87
C GLY A 344 25.13 8.71 -8.23
N ASP A 345 25.72 7.93 -9.13
CA ASP A 345 25.23 7.74 -10.49
C ASP A 345 24.04 6.76 -10.48
N LEU A 346 24.16 5.69 -9.68
CA LEU A 346 23.03 4.77 -9.43
C LEU A 346 21.81 5.50 -8.84
N LYS A 347 22.02 6.37 -7.83
CA LYS A 347 20.95 7.19 -7.26
C LYS A 347 20.32 8.11 -8.30
N SER A 348 21.12 8.72 -9.17
CA SER A 348 20.65 9.62 -10.21
C SER A 348 19.80 8.88 -11.26
N ALA A 349 20.25 7.71 -11.72
CA ALA A 349 19.50 6.84 -12.61
C ALA A 349 18.17 6.38 -11.97
N CYS A 350 18.20 5.99 -10.69
CA CYS A 350 16.99 5.62 -9.94
C CYS A 350 15.98 6.78 -9.84
N ILE A 351 16.45 8.01 -9.56
CA ILE A 351 15.59 9.21 -9.52
C ILE A 351 14.93 9.47 -10.87
N ALA A 352 15.68 9.34 -11.97
CA ALA A 352 15.13 9.51 -13.31
C ALA A 352 14.05 8.48 -13.61
N ALA A 353 14.30 7.20 -13.31
CA ALA A 353 13.35 6.12 -13.49
C ALA A 353 12.06 6.32 -12.66
N ILE A 354 12.19 6.68 -11.39
CA ILE A 354 11.03 6.96 -10.51
C ILE A 354 10.19 8.11 -11.08
N ASN A 355 10.82 9.23 -11.45
CA ASN A 355 10.07 10.37 -11.98
C ASN A 355 9.36 10.04 -13.30
N ALA A 356 9.97 9.21 -14.16
CA ALA A 356 9.32 8.75 -15.38
C ALA A 356 8.08 7.89 -15.09
N LEU A 357 8.12 7.03 -14.08
CA LEU A 357 6.97 6.23 -13.63
C LEU A 357 5.85 7.11 -13.03
N LEU A 358 6.22 8.14 -12.28
CA LEU A 358 5.26 9.01 -11.59
C LEU A 358 4.63 10.08 -12.48
N ALA A 359 5.36 10.59 -13.48
CA ALA A 359 4.91 11.68 -14.34
C ALA A 359 3.49 11.49 -14.94
N PRO A 360 3.14 10.36 -15.58
CA PRO A 360 1.79 10.16 -16.12
C PRO A 360 0.70 10.15 -15.04
N ILE A 361 0.99 9.58 -13.86
CA ILE A 361 0.05 9.52 -12.73
C ILE A 361 -0.18 10.92 -12.16
N GLN A 362 0.88 11.71 -12.03
CA GLN A 362 0.82 13.09 -11.57
C GLN A 362 0.11 13.99 -12.58
N ALA A 363 0.28 13.75 -13.89
CA ALA A 363 -0.47 14.45 -14.93
C ALA A 363 -1.98 14.18 -14.82
N GLU A 364 -2.38 12.91 -14.64
CA GLU A 364 -3.79 12.55 -14.44
C GLU A 364 -4.38 13.17 -13.16
N PHE A 365 -3.61 13.15 -12.05
CA PHE A 365 -4.00 13.81 -10.81
C PHE A 365 -4.14 15.33 -10.96
N ASN A 366 -3.19 15.98 -11.63
CA ASN A 366 -3.22 17.43 -11.85
C ASN A 366 -4.35 17.85 -12.80
N GLY A 367 -4.72 16.98 -13.74
CA GLY A 367 -5.79 17.22 -14.71
C GLY A 367 -7.20 16.92 -14.21
N SER A 368 -7.39 16.29 -13.04
CA SER A 368 -8.72 15.93 -12.51
C SER A 368 -9.00 16.58 -11.15
N ALA A 369 -9.93 17.54 -11.14
CA ALA A 369 -10.40 18.18 -9.92
C ALA A 369 -11.03 17.16 -8.95
N GLU A 370 -11.71 16.15 -9.48
CA GLU A 370 -12.32 15.07 -8.68
C GLU A 370 -11.26 14.20 -8.02
N PHE A 371 -10.14 13.93 -8.68
CA PHE A 371 -9.06 13.15 -8.10
C PHE A 371 -8.35 13.95 -6.98
N GLN A 372 -8.11 15.24 -7.20
CA GLN A 372 -7.59 16.12 -6.16
C GLN A 372 -8.54 16.24 -4.96
N GLU A 373 -9.84 16.30 -5.19
CA GLU A 373 -10.82 16.33 -4.12
C GLU A 373 -10.90 15.01 -3.35
N ALA A 374 -10.81 13.87 -4.04
CA ALA A 374 -10.73 12.56 -3.40
C ALA A 374 -9.51 12.47 -2.47
N GLU A 375 -8.36 12.98 -2.89
CA GLU A 375 -7.14 13.04 -2.08
C GLU A 375 -7.32 13.91 -0.82
N ARG A 376 -7.89 15.11 -0.97
CA ARG A 376 -8.13 16.03 0.16
C ARG A 376 -9.08 15.44 1.19
N ARG A 377 -10.13 14.75 0.75
CA ARG A 377 -11.08 14.06 1.64
C ARG A 377 -10.46 12.85 2.32
N ALA A 378 -9.64 12.07 1.60
CA ALA A 378 -9.02 10.85 2.12
C ALA A 378 -7.91 11.14 3.17
N TYR A 379 -7.24 12.29 3.01
CA TYR A 379 -6.08 12.68 3.82
C TYR A 379 -6.10 14.18 4.12
N PRO A 380 -7.04 14.65 4.95
CA PRO A 380 -7.10 16.04 5.35
C PRO A 380 -5.79 16.43 6.04
N PRO A 381 -5.29 17.67 5.81
CA PRO A 381 -4.07 18.14 6.46
C PRO A 381 -4.22 18.06 7.98
N GLU A 382 -3.17 17.62 8.67
CA GLU A 382 -3.18 17.52 10.13
C GLU A 382 -3.50 18.89 10.74
N VAL A 383 -4.67 19.01 11.37
CA VAL A 383 -4.97 20.14 12.23
C VAL A 383 -4.07 20.00 13.45
N LYS A 384 -2.92 20.67 13.44
CA LYS A 384 -2.07 20.76 14.64
C LYS A 384 -2.96 21.24 15.78
N PRO A 385 -3.16 20.45 16.85
CA PRO A 385 -3.96 20.92 17.97
C PRO A 385 -3.34 22.24 18.43
N ALA A 386 -4.15 23.30 18.45
CA ALA A 386 -3.72 24.61 18.91
C ALA A 386 -2.98 24.39 20.22
N ALA A 387 -1.69 24.75 20.26
CA ALA A 387 -0.85 24.52 21.42
C ALA A 387 -1.63 25.04 22.63
N LYS A 388 -2.10 24.13 23.50
CA LYS A 388 -2.70 24.53 24.77
C LYS A 388 -1.65 25.42 25.40
N LYS A 389 -1.89 26.73 25.50
CA LYS A 389 -1.03 27.64 26.23
C LYS A 389 -0.77 26.93 27.55
N LYS A 390 0.47 26.51 27.81
CA LYS A 390 0.85 25.97 29.12
C LYS A 390 0.35 27.01 30.11
N GLU A 391 -0.70 26.70 30.87
CA GLU A 391 -1.01 27.49 32.04
C GLU A 391 0.27 27.48 32.86
N LYS A 392 0.86 28.66 33.10
CA LYS A 392 2.00 28.79 33.97
C LYS A 392 1.58 28.15 35.30
N LYS A 393 2.15 26.99 35.64
CA LYS A 393 1.97 26.41 36.96
C LYS A 393 2.44 27.45 37.96
N TYR A 394 1.50 27.99 38.71
CA TYR A 394 1.76 28.92 39.78
C TYR A 394 2.30 28.12 40.96
N THR A 395 3.56 28.35 41.32
CA THR A 395 4.14 27.81 42.56
C THR A 395 4.22 28.97 43.55
N PRO A 396 3.39 29.02 44.60
CA PRO A 396 3.47 30.06 45.60
C PRO A 396 4.82 30.01 46.34
N LYS A 397 5.33 31.17 46.73
CA LYS A 397 6.54 31.28 47.56
C LYS A 397 6.22 30.73 48.97
N PRO A 398 7.12 29.98 49.64
CA PRO A 398 6.86 29.44 50.98
C PRO A 398 6.54 30.55 51.99
N GLU A 399 5.49 30.35 52.82
CA GLU A 399 4.95 31.38 53.74
C GLU A 399 5.94 32.00 54.72
N HIS A 400 7.00 31.28 55.09
CA HIS A 400 8.04 31.74 56.02
C HIS A 400 9.01 32.76 55.39
N LEU A 401 8.92 32.99 54.07
CA LEU A 401 9.73 33.92 53.28
C LEU A 401 8.92 35.10 52.73
N MET A 402 7.70 35.31 53.25
CA MET A 402 6.77 36.35 52.79
C MET A 402 6.53 37.40 53.88
N THR A 403 6.58 38.67 53.50
CA THR A 403 6.17 39.78 54.36
C THR A 403 4.64 39.79 54.57
N PRO A 404 4.09 40.48 55.58
CA PRO A 404 2.64 40.55 55.80
C PRO A 404 1.86 41.08 54.58
N GLU A 405 2.41 42.06 53.85
CA GLU A 405 1.80 42.58 52.61
C GLU A 405 1.84 41.55 51.47
N GLU A 406 2.91 40.78 51.36
CA GLU A 406 3.03 39.71 50.37
C GLU A 406 2.05 38.57 50.63
N LYS A 407 1.73 38.27 51.90
CA LYS A 407 0.72 37.26 52.28
C LYS A 407 -0.70 37.68 51.87
N ALA A 408 -1.07 38.93 52.09
CA ALA A 408 -2.38 39.45 51.69
C ALA A 408 -2.57 39.38 50.16
N ARG A 409 -1.54 39.77 49.41
CA ARG A 409 -1.54 39.77 47.95
C ARG A 409 -1.49 38.37 47.33
N GLN A 410 -0.94 37.40 48.07
CA GLN A 410 -0.93 35.99 47.72
C GLN A 410 -2.32 35.37 47.89
N ALA A 411 -3.00 35.66 49.01
CA ALA A 411 -4.35 35.17 49.28
C ALA A 411 -5.39 35.62 48.23
N GLU A 412 -5.30 36.88 47.75
CA GLU A 412 -6.16 37.35 46.65
C GLU A 412 -5.94 36.59 45.34
N LYS A 413 -4.68 36.24 45.02
CA LYS A 413 -4.34 35.49 43.81
C LYS A 413 -4.79 34.04 43.89
N ASP A 414 -4.69 33.43 45.05
CA ASP A 414 -5.13 32.05 45.28
C ASP A 414 -6.66 31.95 45.24
N ALA A 415 -7.38 32.95 45.76
CA ALA A 415 -8.84 33.06 45.62
C ALA A 415 -9.26 33.21 44.15
N ALA A 416 -8.57 34.05 43.36
CA ALA A 416 -8.85 34.22 41.93
C ALA A 416 -8.53 32.96 41.09
N PHE A 417 -7.55 32.16 41.51
CA PHE A 417 -7.21 30.89 40.86
C PHE A 417 -8.21 29.78 41.21
N ALA A 418 -8.68 29.74 42.46
CA ALA A 418 -9.73 28.80 42.90
C ALA A 418 -11.07 29.06 42.16
N ALA A 419 -11.43 30.33 41.95
CA ALA A 419 -12.64 30.70 41.20
C ALA A 419 -12.62 30.23 39.72
N LYS A 420 -11.43 30.10 39.11
CA LYS A 420 -11.28 29.59 37.72
C LYS A 420 -11.36 28.07 37.60
N LYS A 421 -11.28 27.33 38.71
CA LYS A 421 -11.21 25.86 38.73
C LYS A 421 -12.54 25.16 39.03
N GLN A 422 -13.67 25.88 39.13
CA GLN A 422 -14.96 25.20 39.25
C GLN A 422 -15.25 24.38 37.98
N PRO A 423 -15.63 23.10 38.12
CA PRO A 423 -15.92 22.25 36.96
C PRO A 423 -17.16 22.77 36.24
N LYS A 424 -17.07 22.95 34.91
CA LYS A 424 -18.27 23.04 34.08
C LYS A 424 -19.01 21.70 34.19
N GLN A 425 -20.15 21.68 34.88
CA GLN A 425 -21.12 20.58 34.76
C GLN A 425 -21.62 20.57 33.31
N GLY A 426 -21.15 19.63 32.49
CA GLY A 426 -21.52 19.56 31.09
C GLY A 426 -20.97 18.33 30.38
N GLY A 427 -21.02 17.17 31.03
CA GLY A 427 -20.51 15.93 30.43
C GLY A 427 -21.26 14.65 30.83
N LEU A 428 -22.36 14.75 31.58
CA LEU A 428 -23.19 13.60 31.95
C LEU A 428 -24.58 13.64 31.28
N ASN A 429 -25.13 14.83 30.99
CA ASN A 429 -26.45 14.97 30.36
C ASN A 429 -26.49 14.54 28.88
N GLU A 430 -25.37 14.59 28.15
CA GLU A 430 -25.33 14.16 26.74
C GLU A 430 -25.48 12.64 26.59
N THR A 431 -25.07 11.88 27.60
CA THR A 431 -25.15 10.41 27.60
C THR A 431 -26.55 9.89 27.93
N GLU A 432 -27.32 10.64 28.73
CA GLU A 432 -28.74 10.34 28.99
C GLU A 432 -29.61 10.69 27.78
N GLN A 433 -29.34 11.81 27.09
CA GLN A 433 -30.04 12.19 25.86
C GLN A 433 -29.79 11.20 24.69
N LEU A 434 -28.59 10.63 24.61
CA LEU A 434 -28.28 9.55 23.66
C LEU A 434 -28.99 8.24 23.98
N ARG A 435 -29.35 7.99 25.24
CA ARG A 435 -30.09 6.78 25.66
C ARG A 435 -31.58 6.88 25.35
N GLU A 436 -32.20 8.04 25.57
CA GLU A 436 -33.62 8.27 25.22
C GLU A 436 -33.85 8.25 23.70
N ALA A 437 -32.96 8.84 22.90
CA ALA A 437 -33.07 8.84 21.44
C ALA A 437 -32.99 7.43 20.82
N VAL A 438 -32.23 6.52 21.42
CA VAL A 438 -32.07 5.14 20.92
C VAL A 438 -33.27 4.25 21.29
N VAL A 439 -33.96 4.52 22.40
CA VAL A 439 -35.13 3.75 22.83
C VAL A 439 -36.40 4.15 22.06
N ASP A 440 -36.55 5.42 21.70
CA ASP A 440 -37.70 5.88 20.90
C ASP A 440 -37.64 5.43 19.43
N THR A 441 -36.44 5.21 18.88
CA THR A 441 -36.28 4.78 17.47
C THR A 441 -36.50 3.27 17.27
N LEU A 442 -36.59 2.49 18.36
CA LEU A 442 -36.85 1.03 18.31
C LEU A 442 -38.29 0.66 18.72
N SER A 443 -39.13 1.67 18.97
CA SER A 443 -40.53 1.50 19.39
C SER A 443 -41.56 2.06 18.38
N GLN A 444 -41.11 2.42 17.17
CA GLN A 444 -41.92 2.68 15.98
C GLN A 444 -41.40 1.82 14.82
#